data_AF-A0A7X9L7Y6-F1
#
_entry.id   AF-A0A7X9L7Y6-F1
#
_cell.length_a   1.000
_cell.length_b   1.000
_cell.length_c   1.000
_cell.angle_alpha   90.00
_cell.angle_beta   90.00
_cell.angle_gamma   90.00
#
_symmetry.space_group_name_H-M   'P 1'
#
loop_
_entity.id
_entity.type
_entity.pdbx_description
1 polymer ?
#
loop_
_entity_poly.entity_id
_entity_poly.type
_entity_poly.pdbx_seq_one_letter_code
_entity_poly.pdbx_strand_id
1 'polypeptide(L)'
;SGLGPRVYVSEAWVTPAEELAKYIRPDELHTTFNFDALMCEWTAASQRNVIDLTLASTGAVGAPPTWVLANHDTTRVVTRYGRSVTGARFTPTGIDHEAFAGIGAVPAGATDVALGRKRARAAVLLELALPGGAYVYQGDELGLEEVEDIPEELLQDPTWERSGHTVRGRDGCRVPMPWSGTQAPYGFGTAETPPWLPQPTDWSGLTVEAQNRDPNSHLALYRTALAERRANPALGDGGLSWVEGLPEGVLAFDREPGFRCVVNFGPEPYSLPEDAEALVASGDVSAGVLGADEAVWLRR
;
A
#
# COMPACT_ATOMS: atom_id res chain seq x y z
N SER A 1 -7.10 33.99 -5.14
CA SER A 1 -8.34 33.21 -5.01
C SER A 1 -8.46 32.71 -3.58
N GLY A 2 -9.65 32.73 -2.96
CA GLY A 2 -9.87 32.26 -1.58
C GLY A 2 -9.76 30.74 -1.37
N LEU A 3 -9.13 30.01 -2.30
CA LEU A 3 -9.02 28.55 -2.30
C LEU A 3 -7.64 28.04 -1.82
N GLY A 4 -6.75 28.94 -1.39
CA GLY A 4 -5.39 28.58 -1.00
C GLY A 4 -4.47 28.18 -2.18
N PRO A 5 -3.27 27.69 -1.87
CA PRO A 5 -2.35 27.11 -2.86
C PRO A 5 -2.99 25.92 -3.58
N ARG A 6 -2.66 25.74 -4.87
CA ARG A 6 -3.12 24.62 -5.69
C ARG A 6 -1.96 23.65 -5.91
N VAL A 7 -2.28 22.36 -5.97
CA VAL A 7 -1.31 21.29 -6.19
C VAL A 7 -1.65 20.58 -7.49
N TYR A 8 -0.63 20.28 -8.30
CA TYR A 8 -0.72 19.40 -9.45
C TYR A 8 -0.04 18.08 -9.13
N VAL A 9 -0.75 16.98 -9.40
CA VAL A 9 -0.24 15.62 -9.25
C VAL A 9 -0.20 14.99 -10.65
N SER A 10 0.95 14.50 -11.09
CA SER A 10 1.03 13.69 -12.31
C SER A 10 0.77 12.22 -12.04
N GLU A 11 0.13 11.58 -13.00
CA GLU A 11 0.20 10.14 -13.20
C GLU A 11 1.13 9.89 -14.39
N ALA A 12 2.44 9.77 -14.13
CA ALA A 12 3.44 9.56 -15.17
C ALA A 12 4.06 8.17 -15.00
N TRP A 13 3.74 7.27 -15.93
CA TRP A 13 4.31 5.91 -15.96
C TRP A 13 5.68 5.93 -16.65
N VAL A 14 6.69 6.40 -15.92
CA VAL A 14 8.07 6.46 -16.40
C VAL A 14 9.01 5.81 -15.37
N THR A 15 10.00 5.09 -15.89
CA THR A 15 11.02 4.38 -15.12
C THR A 15 12.37 4.57 -15.82
N PRO A 16 13.50 4.69 -15.09
CA PRO A 16 13.63 4.67 -13.63
C PRO A 16 13.13 5.96 -12.95
N ALA A 17 13.09 5.96 -11.61
CA ALA A 17 12.68 7.11 -10.78
C ALA A 17 13.35 8.46 -11.15
N GLU A 18 14.54 8.46 -11.73
CA GLU A 18 15.21 9.66 -12.24
C GLU A 18 14.45 10.36 -13.39
N GLU A 19 13.78 9.59 -14.26
CA GLU A 19 12.92 10.15 -15.31
C GLU A 19 11.65 10.75 -14.73
N LEU A 20 11.10 10.12 -13.69
CA LEU A 20 9.95 10.63 -12.94
C LEU A 20 10.28 11.95 -12.24
N ALA A 21 11.49 12.09 -11.68
CA ALA A 21 11.95 13.29 -10.99
C ALA A 21 11.95 14.55 -11.88
N LYS A 22 12.11 14.40 -13.21
CA LYS A 22 12.09 15.53 -14.16
C LYS A 22 10.74 16.26 -14.19
N TYR A 23 9.65 15.56 -13.89
CA TYR A 23 8.28 16.11 -13.87
C TYR A 23 7.98 16.93 -12.61
N ILE A 24 8.78 16.81 -11.56
CA ILE A 24 8.51 17.41 -10.24
C ILE A 24 9.60 18.40 -9.81
N ARG A 25 10.33 18.96 -10.78
CA ARG A 25 11.26 20.07 -10.53
C ARG A 25 10.49 21.32 -10.05
N PRO A 26 11.15 22.28 -9.37
CA PRO A 26 10.47 23.43 -8.76
C PRO A 26 9.61 24.28 -9.72
N ASP A 27 9.87 24.23 -11.02
CA ASP A 27 9.16 24.95 -12.09
C ASP A 27 8.17 24.08 -12.90
N GLU A 28 7.92 22.85 -12.46
CA GLU A 28 7.08 21.85 -13.14
C GLU A 28 5.83 21.49 -12.29
N LEU A 29 5.56 20.20 -12.06
CA LEU A 29 4.45 19.73 -11.22
C LEU A 29 4.88 19.62 -9.76
N HIS A 30 3.90 19.57 -8.85
CA HIS A 30 4.19 19.58 -7.41
C HIS A 30 4.55 18.18 -6.89
N THR A 31 3.83 17.15 -7.37
CA THR A 31 4.06 15.76 -7.02
C THR A 31 3.72 14.84 -8.20
N THR A 32 4.00 13.56 -8.04
CA THR A 32 3.76 12.52 -9.03
C THR A 32 3.38 11.22 -8.35
N PHE A 33 2.66 10.32 -9.02
CA PHE A 33 2.43 8.97 -8.52
C PHE A 33 3.68 8.11 -8.67
N ASN A 34 4.14 7.53 -7.56
CA ASN A 34 5.31 6.67 -7.54
C ASN A 34 4.93 5.22 -7.90
N PHE A 35 4.97 4.90 -9.19
CA PHE A 35 4.67 3.55 -9.67
C PHE A 35 5.74 2.52 -9.31
N ASP A 36 6.99 2.94 -9.10
CA ASP A 36 8.03 2.02 -8.64
C ASP A 36 7.68 1.46 -7.26
N ALA A 37 7.26 2.33 -6.32
CA ALA A 37 6.74 1.90 -5.02
C ALA A 37 5.48 1.05 -5.14
N LEU A 38 4.55 1.41 -6.04
CA LEU A 38 3.34 0.64 -6.30
C LEU A 38 3.66 -0.78 -6.77
N MET A 39 4.66 -0.96 -7.62
CA MET A 39 4.97 -2.25 -8.24
C MET A 39 5.94 -3.09 -7.41
N CYS A 40 6.55 -2.54 -6.35
CA CYS A 40 7.59 -3.22 -5.59
C CYS A 40 7.07 -4.50 -4.91
N GLU A 41 7.84 -5.59 -5.06
CA GLU A 41 7.57 -6.85 -4.37
C GLU A 41 7.69 -6.71 -2.84
N TRP A 42 7.03 -7.60 -2.12
CA TRP A 42 7.08 -7.66 -0.67
C TRP A 42 8.30 -8.45 -0.17
N THR A 43 9.49 -7.83 -0.26
CA THR A 43 10.73 -8.35 0.33
C THR A 43 11.54 -7.22 0.97
N ALA A 44 12.30 -7.51 2.04
CA ALA A 44 13.13 -6.51 2.71
C ALA A 44 14.12 -5.83 1.74
N ALA A 45 14.78 -6.59 0.86
CA ALA A 45 15.73 -6.04 -0.09
C ALA A 45 15.07 -5.08 -1.09
N SER A 46 13.97 -5.49 -1.72
CA SER A 46 13.28 -4.67 -2.71
C SER A 46 12.64 -3.42 -2.09
N GLN A 47 12.03 -3.55 -0.90
CA GLN A 47 11.46 -2.40 -0.17
C GLN A 47 12.54 -1.38 0.20
N ARG A 48 13.70 -1.82 0.73
CA ARG A 48 14.82 -0.91 1.01
C ARG A 48 15.32 -0.20 -0.26
N ASN A 49 15.53 -0.96 -1.34
CA ASN A 49 16.03 -0.41 -2.60
C ASN A 49 15.08 0.61 -3.24
N VAL A 50 13.78 0.32 -3.29
CA VAL A 50 12.80 1.27 -3.87
C VAL A 50 12.68 2.54 -3.04
N ILE A 51 12.80 2.42 -1.71
CA ILE A 51 12.79 3.57 -0.81
C ILE A 51 14.04 4.44 -1.06
N ASP A 52 15.22 3.84 -1.09
CA ASP A 52 16.48 4.56 -1.31
C ASP A 52 16.51 5.27 -2.67
N LEU A 53 16.10 4.56 -3.74
CA LEU A 53 16.02 5.12 -5.09
C LEU A 53 15.01 6.27 -5.19
N THR A 54 13.85 6.12 -4.56
CA THR A 54 12.81 7.17 -4.54
C THR A 54 13.34 8.42 -3.84
N LEU A 55 13.88 8.26 -2.62
CA LEU A 55 14.39 9.37 -1.82
C LEU A 55 15.56 10.10 -2.50
N ALA A 56 16.48 9.35 -3.10
CA ALA A 56 17.58 9.92 -3.87
C ALA A 56 17.07 10.72 -5.08
N SER A 57 16.15 10.14 -5.86
CA SER A 57 15.65 10.74 -7.10
C SER A 57 14.84 12.00 -6.86
N THR A 58 13.88 11.99 -5.91
CA THR A 58 13.07 13.18 -5.62
C THR A 58 13.87 14.22 -4.84
N GLY A 59 14.78 13.78 -3.97
CA GLY A 59 15.71 14.65 -3.23
C GLY A 59 16.64 15.43 -4.16
N ALA A 60 17.11 14.83 -5.26
CA ALA A 60 17.96 15.49 -6.25
C ALA A 60 17.32 16.70 -6.93
N VAL A 61 15.98 16.77 -6.94
CA VAL A 61 15.21 17.91 -7.50
C VAL A 61 14.50 18.73 -6.42
N GLY A 62 14.72 18.42 -5.14
CA GLY A 62 14.11 19.14 -4.01
C GLY A 62 12.59 18.91 -3.86
N ALA A 63 12.07 17.80 -4.38
CA ALA A 63 10.65 17.49 -4.36
C ALA A 63 10.31 16.43 -3.30
N PRO A 64 9.12 16.50 -2.67
CA PRO A 64 8.70 15.47 -1.73
C PRO A 64 8.46 14.14 -2.47
N PRO A 65 8.92 13.01 -1.93
CA PRO A 65 8.55 11.70 -2.46
C PRO A 65 7.06 11.44 -2.22
N THR A 66 6.52 10.50 -2.97
CA THR A 66 5.17 9.97 -2.77
C THR A 66 5.21 8.46 -2.68
N TRP A 67 4.23 7.91 -1.97
CA TRP A 67 4.06 6.49 -1.77
C TRP A 67 2.62 6.09 -2.05
N VAL A 68 2.45 4.94 -2.67
CA VAL A 68 1.16 4.41 -3.07
C VAL A 68 1.28 2.89 -3.18
N LEU A 69 0.34 2.17 -2.57
CA LEU A 69 0.33 0.70 -2.64
C LEU A 69 -0.58 0.18 -3.77
N ALA A 70 -1.69 0.86 -4.03
CA ALA A 70 -2.64 0.52 -5.09
C ALA A 70 -3.40 1.75 -5.61
N ASN A 71 -4.11 1.56 -6.72
CA ASN A 71 -5.00 2.55 -7.32
C ASN A 71 -6.08 1.82 -8.15
N HIS A 72 -6.90 2.60 -8.85
CA HIS A 72 -7.96 2.09 -9.73
C HIS A 72 -7.49 1.39 -11.02
N ASP A 73 -6.18 1.20 -11.21
CA ASP A 73 -5.59 0.56 -12.38
C ASP A 73 -4.79 -0.70 -12.06
N THR A 74 -4.70 -1.06 -10.78
CA THR A 74 -3.81 -2.11 -10.30
C THR A 74 -4.55 -3.07 -9.39
N THR A 75 -4.09 -4.32 -9.35
CA THR A 75 -4.62 -5.33 -8.43
C THR A 75 -4.51 -4.85 -6.99
N ARG A 76 -5.58 -5.05 -6.20
CA ARG A 76 -5.60 -4.68 -4.78
C ARG A 76 -4.45 -5.31 -3.99
N VAL A 77 -3.93 -4.56 -3.01
CA VAL A 77 -2.73 -4.90 -2.24
C VAL A 77 -2.84 -6.28 -1.59
N VAL A 78 -4.00 -6.59 -1.01
CA VAL A 78 -4.26 -7.88 -0.36
C VAL A 78 -4.06 -9.03 -1.33
N THR A 79 -4.61 -8.94 -2.54
CA THR A 79 -4.45 -9.98 -3.55
C THR A 79 -3.02 -10.06 -4.03
N ARG A 80 -2.39 -8.92 -4.34
CA ARG A 80 -1.02 -8.87 -4.81
C ARG A 80 -0.05 -9.50 -3.80
N TYR A 81 -0.11 -9.11 -2.53
CA TYR A 81 0.81 -9.59 -1.50
C TYR A 81 0.45 -10.98 -0.96
N GLY A 82 -0.76 -11.49 -1.25
CA GLY A 82 -1.17 -12.86 -0.97
C GLY A 82 -0.68 -13.91 -1.99
N ARG A 83 -0.06 -13.48 -3.10
CA ARG A 83 0.46 -14.36 -4.15
C ARG A 83 1.93 -14.74 -3.94
N SER A 84 2.39 -15.75 -4.69
CA SER A 84 3.81 -16.14 -4.73
C SER A 84 4.70 -15.10 -5.40
N VAL A 85 4.16 -14.39 -6.40
CA VAL A 85 4.78 -13.22 -7.02
C VAL A 85 4.05 -11.98 -6.53
N THR A 86 4.71 -11.18 -5.72
CA THR A 86 4.09 -10.03 -5.02
C THR A 86 4.35 -8.69 -5.67
N GLY A 87 5.16 -8.66 -6.74
CA GLY A 87 5.53 -7.44 -7.46
C GLY A 87 6.82 -7.64 -8.26
N ALA A 88 7.41 -6.53 -8.68
CA ALA A 88 8.71 -6.50 -9.32
C ALA A 88 9.82 -6.37 -8.27
N ARG A 89 10.93 -7.07 -8.53
CA ARG A 89 12.14 -6.97 -7.72
C ARG A 89 12.83 -5.63 -7.95
N PHE A 90 13.34 -5.02 -6.88
CA PHE A 90 14.16 -3.82 -6.96
C PHE A 90 15.58 -4.11 -6.47
N THR A 91 16.55 -3.64 -7.25
CA THR A 91 17.99 -3.66 -6.94
C THR A 91 18.47 -2.24 -6.64
N PRO A 92 19.70 -2.05 -6.12
CA PRO A 92 20.24 -0.70 -5.94
C PRO A 92 20.34 0.13 -7.22
N THR A 93 20.22 -0.48 -8.41
CA THR A 93 20.27 0.21 -9.71
C THR A 93 18.91 0.35 -10.39
N GLY A 94 17.82 -0.04 -9.73
CA GLY A 94 16.47 0.05 -10.26
C GLY A 94 15.73 -1.27 -10.29
N ILE A 95 14.57 -1.23 -10.95
CA ILE A 95 13.69 -2.37 -11.15
C ILE A 95 14.35 -3.46 -12.02
N ASP A 96 14.21 -4.71 -11.60
CA ASP A 96 14.59 -5.89 -12.38
C ASP A 96 13.44 -6.26 -13.32
N HIS A 97 13.53 -5.78 -14.56
CA HIS A 97 12.46 -5.91 -15.56
C HIS A 97 12.20 -7.35 -16.04
N GLU A 98 13.13 -8.30 -15.82
CA GLU A 98 12.94 -9.69 -16.27
C GLU A 98 11.84 -10.43 -15.46
N ALA A 99 11.47 -9.92 -14.29
CA ALA A 99 10.55 -10.57 -13.35
C ALA A 99 9.06 -10.22 -13.55
N PHE A 100 8.70 -9.33 -14.49
CA PHE A 100 7.37 -8.73 -14.53
C PHE A 100 6.66 -8.80 -15.89
N ALA A 101 5.41 -9.27 -15.89
CA ALA A 101 4.59 -9.53 -17.09
C ALA A 101 3.87 -8.28 -17.66
N GLY A 102 4.15 -7.09 -17.12
CA GLY A 102 3.58 -5.83 -17.59
C GLY A 102 2.78 -5.09 -16.52
N ILE A 103 2.75 -3.77 -16.70
CA ILE A 103 2.17 -2.78 -15.79
C ILE A 103 0.77 -3.17 -15.31
N GLY A 104 0.59 -3.14 -13.97
CA GLY A 104 -0.70 -3.39 -13.32
C GLY A 104 -1.16 -4.86 -13.27
N ALA A 105 -0.43 -5.77 -13.92
CA ALA A 105 -0.73 -7.19 -13.94
C ALA A 105 0.25 -7.97 -13.05
N VAL A 106 -0.15 -8.22 -11.80
CA VAL A 106 0.46 -9.31 -11.03
C VAL A 106 0.05 -10.61 -11.72
N PRO A 107 0.98 -11.54 -12.04
CA PRO A 107 0.62 -12.80 -12.69
C PRO A 107 -0.56 -13.46 -11.99
N ALA A 108 -1.53 -13.93 -12.77
CA ALA A 108 -2.67 -14.67 -12.25
C ALA A 108 -2.16 -15.91 -11.49
N GLY A 109 -2.75 -16.18 -10.34
CA GLY A 109 -2.31 -17.27 -9.47
C GLY A 109 -3.17 -17.36 -8.22
N ALA A 110 -2.99 -18.44 -7.47
CA ALA A 110 -3.69 -18.60 -6.19
C ALA A 110 -3.28 -17.49 -5.22
N THR A 111 -4.26 -16.93 -4.54
CA THR A 111 -4.09 -15.84 -3.58
C THR A 111 -4.40 -16.37 -2.18
N ASP A 112 -3.43 -16.31 -1.26
CA ASP A 112 -3.69 -16.45 0.17
C ASP A 112 -4.15 -15.09 0.71
N VAL A 113 -5.46 -14.91 0.81
CA VAL A 113 -6.08 -13.65 1.26
C VAL A 113 -5.71 -13.33 2.71
N ALA A 114 -5.53 -14.33 3.58
CA ALA A 114 -5.18 -14.10 4.98
C ALA A 114 -3.75 -13.56 5.10
N LEU A 115 -2.81 -14.18 4.39
CA LEU A 115 -1.43 -13.70 4.28
C LEU A 115 -1.38 -12.31 3.63
N GLY A 116 -2.15 -12.11 2.56
CA GLY A 116 -2.27 -10.84 1.87
C GLY A 116 -2.74 -9.71 2.78
N ARG A 117 -3.76 -9.96 3.60
CA ARG A 117 -4.25 -9.00 4.60
C ARG A 117 -3.22 -8.72 5.68
N LYS A 118 -2.48 -9.73 6.12
CA LYS A 118 -1.39 -9.57 7.08
C LYS A 118 -0.31 -8.63 6.55
N ARG A 119 0.18 -8.91 5.34
CA ARG A 119 1.18 -8.09 4.63
C ARG A 119 0.68 -6.68 4.33
N ALA A 120 -0.57 -6.52 3.90
CA ALA A 120 -1.15 -5.20 3.64
C ALA A 120 -1.17 -4.30 4.89
N ARG A 121 -1.43 -4.87 6.08
CA ARG A 121 -1.34 -4.14 7.36
C ARG A 121 0.08 -3.70 7.68
N ALA A 122 1.09 -4.54 7.42
CA ALA A 122 2.48 -4.15 7.59
C ALA A 122 2.90 -3.08 6.56
N ALA A 123 2.45 -3.23 5.32
CA ALA A 123 2.77 -2.33 4.21
C ALA A 123 2.25 -0.92 4.44
N VAL A 124 1.01 -0.74 4.93
CA VAL A 124 0.51 0.61 5.24
C VAL A 124 1.30 1.27 6.38
N LEU A 125 1.75 0.51 7.38
CA LEU A 125 2.59 1.07 8.43
C LEU A 125 3.98 1.46 7.91
N LEU A 126 4.54 0.70 6.97
CA LEU A 126 5.76 1.11 6.27
C LEU A 126 5.51 2.41 5.49
N GLU A 127 4.49 2.43 4.61
CA GLU A 127 4.13 3.57 3.77
C GLU A 127 3.93 4.86 4.59
N LEU A 128 3.12 4.77 5.65
CA LEU A 128 2.77 5.91 6.50
C LEU A 128 3.88 6.29 7.50
N ALA A 129 5.00 5.59 7.54
CA ALA A 129 6.18 6.01 8.29
C ALA A 129 7.18 6.79 7.41
N LEU A 130 7.13 6.61 6.09
CA LEU A 130 8.09 7.23 5.17
C LEU A 130 7.89 8.76 5.04
N PRO A 131 8.97 9.52 4.76
CA PRO A 131 8.88 10.94 4.45
C PRO A 131 8.00 11.20 3.21
N GLY A 132 7.32 12.35 3.13
CA GLY A 132 6.56 12.76 1.93
C GLY A 132 5.07 12.43 1.94
N GLY A 133 4.47 12.36 0.76
CA GLY A 133 3.02 12.13 0.58
C GLY A 133 2.66 10.65 0.51
N ALA A 134 1.48 10.28 1.00
CA ALA A 134 0.93 8.93 0.87
C ALA A 134 -0.45 9.01 0.20
N TYR A 135 -0.79 8.00 -0.61
CA TYR A 135 -2.07 7.87 -1.30
C TYR A 135 -2.76 6.58 -0.87
N VAL A 136 -3.96 6.71 -0.30
CA VAL A 136 -4.79 5.57 0.07
C VAL A 136 -5.88 5.39 -0.98
N TYR A 137 -5.94 4.20 -1.59
CA TYR A 137 -7.01 3.85 -2.52
C TYR A 137 -8.22 3.26 -1.78
N GLN A 138 -9.43 3.56 -2.26
CA GLN A 138 -10.66 3.15 -1.59
C GLN A 138 -10.76 1.62 -1.43
N GLY A 139 -10.91 1.18 -0.18
CA GLY A 139 -11.01 -0.23 0.18
C GLY A 139 -9.70 -0.85 0.64
N ASP A 140 -8.55 -0.21 0.42
CA ASP A 140 -7.29 -0.66 1.02
C ASP A 140 -7.38 -0.57 2.56
N GLU A 141 -8.02 0.48 3.07
CA GLU A 141 -8.30 0.68 4.49
C GLU A 141 -9.28 -0.34 5.08
N LEU A 142 -9.97 -1.11 4.22
CA LEU A 142 -10.84 -2.21 4.62
C LEU A 142 -10.18 -3.57 4.40
N GLY A 143 -8.99 -3.62 3.81
CA GLY A 143 -8.34 -4.88 3.46
C GLY A 143 -9.12 -5.67 2.39
N LEU A 144 -9.72 -4.96 1.42
CA LEU A 144 -10.38 -5.60 0.29
C LEU A 144 -9.36 -6.29 -0.61
N GLU A 145 -9.67 -7.52 -0.98
CA GLU A 145 -9.05 -8.28 -2.06
C GLU A 145 -9.65 -7.93 -3.42
N GLU A 146 -8.89 -8.20 -4.47
CA GLU A 146 -9.32 -8.12 -5.87
C GLU A 146 -10.50 -9.06 -6.11
N VAL A 147 -11.54 -8.58 -6.80
CA VAL A 147 -12.64 -9.44 -7.27
C VAL A 147 -12.28 -10.00 -8.65
N GLU A 148 -11.81 -11.25 -8.67
CA GLU A 148 -11.27 -11.87 -9.89
C GLU A 148 -12.35 -12.56 -10.75
N ASP A 149 -13.51 -12.89 -10.16
CA ASP A 149 -14.55 -13.75 -10.69
C ASP A 149 -15.81 -13.01 -11.19
N ILE A 150 -15.69 -11.72 -11.51
CA ILE A 150 -16.78 -10.94 -12.12
C ILE A 150 -17.31 -11.66 -13.39
N PRO A 151 -18.61 -11.93 -13.55
CA PRO A 151 -19.11 -12.53 -14.80
C PRO A 151 -18.69 -11.71 -16.03
N GLU A 152 -18.26 -12.38 -17.10
CA GLU A 152 -17.66 -11.71 -18.28
C GLU A 152 -18.64 -10.72 -18.93
N GLU A 153 -19.93 -11.03 -18.92
CA GLU A 153 -21.01 -10.17 -19.41
C GLU A 153 -21.24 -8.92 -18.56
N LEU A 154 -20.67 -8.87 -17.35
CA LEU A 154 -20.74 -7.73 -16.44
C LEU A 154 -19.45 -6.90 -16.44
N LEU A 155 -18.38 -7.32 -17.13
CA LEU A 155 -17.17 -6.52 -17.27
C LEU A 155 -17.48 -5.19 -17.98
N GLN A 156 -16.87 -4.12 -17.49
CA GLN A 156 -17.11 -2.73 -17.88
C GLN A 156 -15.83 -2.07 -18.42
N ASP A 157 -14.65 -2.59 -18.07
CA ASP A 157 -13.38 -2.06 -18.56
C ASP A 157 -13.25 -2.28 -20.08
N PRO A 158 -13.06 -1.22 -20.89
CA PRO A 158 -12.87 -1.35 -22.33
C PRO A 158 -11.66 -2.21 -22.72
N THR A 159 -10.74 -2.49 -21.79
CA THR A 159 -9.64 -3.43 -21.99
C THR A 159 -10.12 -4.82 -22.38
N TRP A 160 -11.25 -5.28 -21.82
CA TRP A 160 -11.85 -6.56 -22.18
C TRP A 160 -12.14 -6.66 -23.67
N GLU A 161 -12.91 -5.70 -24.19
CA GLU A 161 -13.25 -5.63 -25.62
C GLU A 161 -12.03 -5.37 -26.51
N ARG A 162 -11.17 -4.42 -26.13
CA ARG A 162 -9.99 -4.04 -26.93
C ARG A 162 -8.95 -5.13 -27.04
N SER A 163 -8.85 -6.00 -26.04
CA SER A 163 -7.95 -7.15 -26.04
C SER A 163 -8.49 -8.36 -26.83
N GLY A 164 -9.72 -8.26 -27.37
CA GLY A 164 -10.38 -9.41 -27.99
C GLY A 164 -10.69 -10.50 -26.96
N HIS A 165 -11.12 -10.09 -25.75
CA HIS A 165 -11.51 -10.98 -24.65
C HIS A 165 -10.35 -11.85 -24.10
N THR A 166 -9.15 -11.28 -24.04
CA THR A 166 -7.95 -11.98 -23.50
C THR A 166 -7.42 -11.38 -22.21
N VAL A 167 -7.78 -10.13 -21.90
CA VAL A 167 -7.38 -9.41 -20.69
C VAL A 167 -8.62 -8.85 -20.02
N ARG A 168 -8.95 -9.35 -18.81
CA ARG A 168 -10.16 -8.96 -18.05
C ARG A 168 -10.21 -7.49 -17.65
N GLY A 169 -9.07 -6.80 -17.63
CA GLY A 169 -8.99 -5.38 -17.29
C GLY A 169 -8.92 -5.13 -15.78
N ARG A 170 -9.43 -3.98 -15.35
CA ARG A 170 -9.24 -3.41 -14.01
C ARG A 170 -10.51 -3.40 -13.16
N ASP A 171 -11.58 -4.09 -13.59
CA ASP A 171 -12.86 -4.03 -12.88
C ASP A 171 -12.80 -4.63 -11.47
N GLY A 172 -11.91 -5.59 -11.22
CA GLY A 172 -11.78 -6.26 -9.92
C GLY A 172 -11.44 -5.30 -8.78
N CYS A 173 -10.60 -4.30 -9.01
CA CYS A 173 -10.30 -3.27 -8.02
C CYS A 173 -11.37 -2.16 -7.95
N ARG A 174 -12.27 -2.09 -8.94
CA ARG A 174 -13.31 -1.05 -9.09
C ARG A 174 -14.68 -1.45 -8.56
N VAL A 175 -14.81 -2.67 -8.03
CA VAL A 175 -16.04 -3.14 -7.39
C VAL A 175 -16.47 -2.16 -6.28
N PRO A 176 -17.76 -1.75 -6.23
CA PRO A 176 -18.25 -0.77 -5.27
C PRO A 176 -17.92 -1.08 -3.80
N MET A 177 -17.79 -0.02 -2.99
CA MET A 177 -17.40 -0.12 -1.58
C MET A 177 -18.49 -0.79 -0.70
N PRO A 178 -18.12 -1.69 0.22
CA PRO A 178 -19.06 -2.27 1.18
C PRO A 178 -19.25 -1.35 2.40
N TRP A 179 -20.38 -0.65 2.48
CA TRP A 179 -20.65 0.31 3.56
C TRP A 179 -21.23 -0.34 4.82
N SER A 180 -22.21 -1.23 4.68
CA SER A 180 -22.99 -1.76 5.81
C SER A 180 -23.71 -3.07 5.51
N GLY A 181 -24.31 -3.67 6.54
CA GLY A 181 -25.15 -4.86 6.40
C GLY A 181 -24.38 -6.16 6.23
N THR A 182 -25.13 -7.25 6.04
CA THR A 182 -24.58 -8.61 5.96
C THR A 182 -24.75 -9.26 4.59
N GLN A 183 -25.33 -8.54 3.62
CA GLN A 183 -25.59 -9.02 2.27
C GLN A 183 -25.29 -7.93 1.25
N ALA A 184 -24.78 -8.33 0.08
CA ALA A 184 -24.62 -7.45 -1.07
C ALA A 184 -25.98 -6.80 -1.45
N PRO A 185 -26.02 -5.52 -1.86
CA PRO A 185 -24.88 -4.68 -2.21
C PRO A 185 -24.32 -3.83 -1.03
N TYR A 186 -24.34 -4.37 0.19
CA TYR A 186 -23.71 -3.80 1.39
C TYR A 186 -23.91 -2.29 1.59
N GLY A 187 -25.14 -1.81 1.38
CA GLY A 187 -25.50 -0.40 1.54
C GLY A 187 -24.96 0.55 0.46
N PHE A 188 -24.31 0.06 -0.61
CA PHE A 188 -23.94 0.88 -1.77
C PHE A 188 -25.13 1.17 -2.69
N GLY A 189 -25.99 0.17 -2.89
CA GLY A 189 -27.20 0.26 -3.69
C GLY A 189 -28.38 -0.47 -3.03
N THR A 190 -29.42 -0.74 -3.80
CA THR A 190 -30.56 -1.57 -3.35
C THR A 190 -30.74 -2.77 -4.28
N ALA A 191 -31.64 -3.69 -3.94
CA ALA A 191 -31.98 -4.78 -4.85
C ALA A 191 -32.63 -4.28 -6.14
N GLU A 192 -33.39 -3.18 -6.05
CA GLU A 192 -34.06 -2.53 -7.18
C GLU A 192 -33.11 -1.66 -8.01
N THR A 193 -32.02 -1.18 -7.40
CA THR A 193 -30.97 -0.39 -8.07
C THR A 193 -29.60 -0.96 -7.70
N PRO A 194 -29.22 -2.12 -8.27
CA PRO A 194 -27.95 -2.75 -7.97
C PRO A 194 -26.78 -1.91 -8.51
N PRO A 195 -25.58 -2.03 -7.92
CA PRO A 195 -24.40 -1.41 -8.46
C PRO A 195 -24.05 -1.93 -9.86
N TRP A 196 -23.29 -1.11 -10.59
CA TRP A 196 -22.79 -1.41 -11.94
C TRP A 196 -21.82 -2.59 -12.02
N LEU A 197 -21.13 -2.92 -10.91
CA LEU A 197 -20.34 -4.14 -10.74
C LEU A 197 -20.81 -4.92 -9.50
N PRO A 198 -20.85 -6.26 -9.55
CA PRO A 198 -21.31 -7.08 -8.44
C PRO A 198 -20.28 -7.11 -7.30
N GLN A 199 -20.76 -7.04 -6.06
CA GLN A 199 -19.93 -7.28 -4.88
C GLN A 199 -19.93 -8.77 -4.51
N PRO A 200 -18.79 -9.33 -4.04
CA PRO A 200 -18.72 -10.69 -3.49
C PRO A 200 -19.67 -10.90 -2.32
N THR A 201 -20.16 -12.13 -2.15
CA THR A 201 -21.16 -12.45 -1.11
C THR A 201 -20.59 -12.58 0.30
N ASP A 202 -19.26 -12.63 0.44
CA ASP A 202 -18.52 -12.88 1.68
C ASP A 202 -17.87 -11.62 2.28
N TRP A 203 -18.23 -10.43 1.79
CA TRP A 203 -17.70 -9.15 2.26
C TRP A 203 -18.40 -8.58 3.51
N SER A 204 -19.31 -9.31 4.15
CA SER A 204 -20.03 -8.80 5.33
C SER A 204 -19.10 -8.33 6.46
N GLY A 205 -17.99 -9.04 6.67
CA GLY A 205 -16.96 -8.67 7.66
C GLY A 205 -16.05 -7.52 7.22
N LEU A 206 -16.01 -7.20 5.93
CA LEU A 206 -15.20 -6.12 5.36
C LEU A 206 -15.96 -4.79 5.28
N THR A 207 -17.25 -4.77 5.62
CA THR A 207 -18.04 -3.53 5.59
C THR A 207 -17.48 -2.48 6.54
N VAL A 208 -17.60 -1.20 6.17
CA VAL A 208 -17.24 -0.06 7.03
C VAL A 208 -17.98 -0.17 8.39
N GLU A 209 -19.25 -0.54 8.38
CA GLU A 209 -20.05 -0.77 9.59
C GLU A 209 -19.46 -1.85 10.51
N ALA A 210 -19.05 -3.00 9.96
CA ALA A 210 -18.44 -4.07 10.74
C ALA A 210 -17.08 -3.64 11.32
N GLN A 211 -16.20 -3.07 10.49
CA GLN A 211 -14.86 -2.67 10.92
C GLN A 211 -14.86 -1.50 11.92
N ASN A 212 -15.84 -0.60 11.87
CA ASN A 212 -16.01 0.43 12.90
C ASN A 212 -16.22 -0.14 14.31
N ARG A 213 -16.70 -1.39 14.44
CA ARG A 213 -16.95 -2.06 15.72
C ARG A 213 -15.78 -2.91 16.19
N ASP A 214 -14.80 -3.17 15.31
CA ASP A 214 -13.64 -3.99 15.60
C ASP A 214 -12.38 -3.10 15.73
N PRO A 215 -11.82 -2.95 16.95
CA PRO A 215 -10.61 -2.16 17.16
C PRO A 215 -9.36 -2.76 16.50
N ASN A 216 -9.39 -4.02 16.09
CA ASN A 216 -8.29 -4.70 15.42
C ASN A 216 -8.41 -4.68 13.90
N SER A 217 -9.49 -4.10 13.36
CA SER A 217 -9.75 -4.04 11.92
C SER A 217 -8.68 -3.28 11.13
N HIS A 218 -8.66 -3.44 9.80
CA HIS A 218 -7.84 -2.59 8.93
C HIS A 218 -8.22 -1.12 9.07
N LEU A 219 -9.52 -0.82 9.15
CA LEU A 219 -9.99 0.56 9.26
C LEU A 219 -9.50 1.23 10.55
N ALA A 220 -9.50 0.50 11.66
CA ALA A 220 -8.96 0.98 12.93
C ALA A 220 -7.44 1.20 12.86
N LEU A 221 -6.70 0.30 12.20
CA LEU A 221 -5.26 0.44 11.97
C LEU A 221 -4.94 1.72 11.16
N TYR A 222 -5.61 1.91 10.01
CA TYR A 222 -5.39 3.08 9.15
C TYR A 222 -5.69 4.39 9.90
N ARG A 223 -6.80 4.45 10.64
CA ARG A 223 -7.16 5.65 11.42
C ARG A 223 -6.14 5.95 12.51
N THR A 224 -5.69 4.93 13.25
CA THR A 224 -4.68 5.08 14.30
C THR A 224 -3.35 5.53 13.72
N ALA A 225 -2.89 4.90 12.64
CA ALA A 225 -1.63 5.25 11.96
C ALA A 225 -1.66 6.67 11.38
N LEU A 226 -2.76 7.09 10.76
CA LEU A 226 -2.91 8.45 10.23
C LEU A 226 -3.01 9.50 11.34
N ALA A 227 -3.68 9.19 12.46
CA ALA A 227 -3.73 10.07 13.62
C ALA A 227 -2.34 10.25 14.24
N GLU A 228 -1.58 9.16 14.40
CA GLU A 228 -0.20 9.20 14.89
C GLU A 228 0.71 9.96 13.91
N ARG A 229 0.65 9.68 12.60
CA ARG A 229 1.38 10.43 11.56
C ARG A 229 1.11 11.93 11.62
N ARG A 230 -0.13 12.32 11.93
CA ARG A 230 -0.52 13.73 12.06
C ARG A 230 0.00 14.38 13.34
N ALA A 231 0.07 13.65 14.44
CA ALA A 231 0.43 14.17 15.75
C ALA A 231 1.95 14.13 16.02
N ASN A 232 2.66 13.16 15.43
CA ASN A 232 4.06 12.91 15.70
C ASN A 232 4.97 13.82 14.86
N PRO A 233 5.79 14.69 15.47
CA PRO A 233 6.66 15.61 14.74
C PRO A 233 7.73 14.91 13.89
N ALA A 234 8.11 13.67 14.22
CA ALA A 234 9.08 12.91 13.43
C ALA A 234 8.52 12.44 12.09
N LEU A 235 7.19 12.41 11.94
CA LEU A 235 6.51 11.91 10.76
C LEU A 235 6.18 13.00 9.71
N GLY A 236 6.78 14.19 9.86
CA GLY A 236 6.68 15.33 8.94
C GLY A 236 7.58 15.24 7.69
N ASP A 237 8.23 16.34 7.32
CA ASP A 237 9.11 16.49 6.15
C ASP A 237 10.58 16.10 6.41
N GLY A 238 10.91 15.68 7.62
CA GLY A 238 12.25 15.20 7.98
C GLY A 238 12.66 13.92 7.26
N GLY A 239 13.97 13.64 7.21
CA GLY A 239 14.52 12.44 6.58
C GLY A 239 14.28 11.14 7.37
N LEU A 240 14.93 10.07 6.90
CA LEU A 240 15.04 8.80 7.61
C LEU A 240 16.50 8.34 7.65
N SER A 241 16.85 7.48 8.61
CA SER A 241 18.16 6.81 8.69
C SER A 241 17.98 5.32 8.94
N TRP A 242 18.57 4.48 8.09
CA TRP A 242 18.50 3.02 8.25
C TRP A 242 19.20 2.55 9.52
N VAL A 243 18.60 1.56 10.19
CA VAL A 243 19.22 0.83 11.29
C VAL A 243 19.96 -0.37 10.71
N GLU A 244 21.28 -0.41 10.90
CA GLU A 244 22.13 -1.48 10.38
C GLU A 244 22.32 -2.62 11.38
N GLY A 245 22.76 -3.79 10.90
CA GLY A 245 23.09 -4.94 11.73
C GLY A 245 21.89 -5.74 12.23
N LEU A 246 20.72 -5.57 11.59
CA LEU A 246 19.52 -6.35 11.89
C LEU A 246 19.59 -7.75 11.24
N PRO A 247 18.81 -8.72 11.76
CA PRO A 247 18.66 -10.02 11.12
C PRO A 247 18.18 -9.91 9.67
N GLU A 248 18.53 -10.89 8.84
CA GLU A 248 18.04 -10.98 7.47
C GLU A 248 16.50 -10.99 7.44
N GLY A 249 15.90 -10.19 6.56
CA GLY A 249 14.45 -10.03 6.47
C GLY A 249 13.87 -9.00 7.43
N VAL A 250 14.64 -8.40 8.34
CA VAL A 250 14.17 -7.30 9.20
C VAL A 250 14.69 -5.97 8.67
N LEU A 251 13.79 -5.02 8.43
CA LEU A 251 14.14 -3.63 8.15
C LEU A 251 13.74 -2.74 9.32
N ALA A 252 14.56 -1.75 9.64
CA ALA A 252 14.13 -0.63 10.47
C ALA A 252 14.80 0.67 10.06
N PHE A 253 14.12 1.78 10.30
CA PHE A 253 14.68 3.12 10.14
C PHE A 253 14.22 4.04 11.26
N ASP A 254 15.09 4.99 11.60
CA ASP A 254 14.82 6.06 12.54
C ASP A 254 14.38 7.33 11.81
N ARG A 255 13.48 8.09 12.44
CA ARG A 255 13.15 9.47 12.07
C ARG A 255 13.19 10.35 13.31
N GLU A 256 13.77 11.53 13.18
CA GLU A 256 13.93 12.45 14.29
C GLU A 256 12.72 13.39 14.43
N PRO A 257 12.25 13.69 15.66
CA PRO A 257 12.78 13.18 16.94
C PRO A 257 12.14 11.85 17.38
N GLY A 258 12.95 10.88 17.79
CA GLY A 258 12.50 9.77 18.66
C GLY A 258 11.46 8.81 18.05
N PHE A 259 11.50 8.56 16.74
CA PHE A 259 10.62 7.59 16.07
C PHE A 259 11.42 6.49 15.38
N ARG A 260 10.93 5.26 15.46
CA ARG A 260 11.45 4.11 14.70
C ARG A 260 10.32 3.33 14.05
N CYS A 261 10.46 2.98 12.78
CA CYS A 261 9.64 1.96 12.12
C CYS A 261 10.44 0.66 12.01
N VAL A 262 9.84 -0.47 12.34
CA VAL A 262 10.41 -1.82 12.16
C VAL A 262 9.42 -2.66 11.36
N VAL A 263 9.91 -3.40 10.37
CA VAL A 263 9.13 -4.35 9.58
C VAL A 263 9.88 -5.68 9.50
N ASN A 264 9.22 -6.77 9.86
CA ASN A 264 9.76 -8.12 9.75
C ASN A 264 9.16 -8.82 8.51
N PHE A 265 9.97 -8.96 7.46
CA PHE A 265 9.65 -9.72 6.25
C PHE A 265 10.09 -11.19 6.35
N GLY A 266 10.88 -11.53 7.37
CA GLY A 266 11.41 -12.87 7.58
C GLY A 266 10.41 -13.80 8.28
N PRO A 267 10.62 -15.13 8.20
CA PRO A 267 9.75 -16.10 8.87
C PRO A 267 9.98 -16.18 10.38
N GLU A 268 11.17 -15.78 10.85
CA GLU A 268 11.53 -15.84 12.26
C GLU A 268 11.02 -14.61 13.02
N PRO A 269 10.42 -14.77 14.21
CA PRO A 269 10.00 -13.65 15.03
C PRO A 269 11.20 -12.78 15.45
N TYR A 270 11.01 -11.46 15.43
CA TYR A 270 12.03 -10.48 15.80
C TYR A 270 11.77 -9.94 17.22
N SER A 271 12.75 -10.06 18.12
CA SER A 271 12.64 -9.50 19.47
C SER A 271 12.76 -7.98 19.45
N LEU A 272 11.77 -7.29 20.01
CA LEU A 272 11.80 -5.84 20.17
C LEU A 272 12.73 -5.45 21.34
N PRO A 273 13.33 -4.24 21.32
CA PRO A 273 14.07 -3.73 22.47
C PRO A 273 13.22 -3.72 23.74
N GLU A 274 13.81 -4.03 24.90
CA GLU A 274 13.07 -4.14 26.18
C GLU A 274 12.38 -2.83 26.60
N ASP A 275 12.94 -1.69 26.20
CA ASP A 275 12.44 -0.34 26.47
C ASP A 275 11.55 0.23 25.35
N ALA A 276 11.23 -0.58 24.34
CA ALA A 276 10.44 -0.13 23.20
C ALA A 276 8.97 0.12 23.57
N GLU A 277 8.52 1.36 23.41
CA GLU A 277 7.10 1.69 23.50
C GLU A 277 6.47 1.62 22.10
N ALA A 278 5.58 0.65 21.89
CA ALA A 278 4.83 0.52 20.65
C ALA A 278 3.76 1.61 20.53
N LEU A 279 3.85 2.41 19.47
CA LEU A 279 2.87 3.44 19.11
C LEU A 279 1.72 2.85 18.30
N VAL A 280 2.05 2.06 17.27
CA VAL A 280 1.11 1.39 16.37
C VAL A 280 1.75 0.08 15.90
N ALA A 281 0.98 -1.01 15.85
CA ALA A 281 1.45 -2.30 15.36
C ALA A 281 0.44 -2.92 14.39
N SER A 282 0.92 -3.63 13.37
CA SER A 282 0.06 -4.35 12.43
C SER A 282 -0.42 -5.70 13.00
N GLY A 283 0.29 -6.24 14.00
CA GLY A 283 -0.01 -7.49 14.71
C GLY A 283 0.12 -7.33 16.23
N ASP A 284 -0.02 -8.43 16.98
CA ASP A 284 0.12 -8.44 18.44
C ASP A 284 1.61 -8.49 18.84
N VAL A 285 2.07 -7.40 19.45
CA VAL A 285 3.46 -7.26 19.95
C VAL A 285 3.54 -7.25 21.47
N SER A 286 2.46 -7.63 22.18
CA SER A 286 2.39 -7.58 23.65
C SER A 286 3.43 -8.46 24.36
N ALA A 287 3.94 -9.48 23.68
CA ALA A 287 5.01 -10.35 24.15
C ALA A 287 6.43 -9.79 23.87
N GLY A 288 6.56 -8.56 23.36
CA GLY A 288 7.86 -7.97 23.01
C GLY A 288 8.48 -8.58 21.74
N VAL A 289 7.66 -9.16 20.87
CA VAL A 289 8.10 -9.85 19.66
C VAL A 289 7.26 -9.38 18.47
N LEU A 290 7.90 -9.15 17.33
CA LEU A 290 7.28 -8.84 16.06
C LEU A 290 7.27 -10.09 15.16
N GLY A 291 6.08 -10.56 14.79
CA GLY A 291 5.93 -11.75 13.95
C GLY A 291 6.35 -11.53 12.50
N ALA A 292 6.39 -12.61 11.73
CA ALA A 292 6.62 -12.56 10.28
C ALA A 292 5.54 -11.75 9.56
N ASP A 293 5.90 -10.97 8.55
CA ASP A 293 5.00 -10.10 7.79
C ASP A 293 4.25 -9.05 8.66
N GLU A 294 4.91 -8.55 9.71
CA GLU A 294 4.37 -7.52 10.61
C GLU A 294 5.26 -6.29 10.68
N ALA A 295 4.65 -5.16 11.03
CA ALA A 295 5.32 -3.88 11.25
C ALA A 295 4.90 -3.27 12.59
N VAL A 296 5.80 -2.49 13.18
CA VAL A 296 5.55 -1.71 14.39
C VAL A 296 6.25 -0.35 14.33
N TRP A 297 5.59 0.66 14.87
CA TRP A 297 6.13 1.98 15.13
C TRP A 297 6.48 2.09 16.61
N LEU A 298 7.69 2.56 16.92
CA LEU A 298 8.22 2.65 18.26
C LEU A 298 8.58 4.10 18.60
N ARG A 299 8.37 4.49 19.85
CA ARG A 299 9.00 5.67 20.43
C ARG A 299 10.44 5.35 20.83
N ARG A 300 11.37 6.26 20.54
CA ARG A 300 12.78 6.22 20.94
C ARG A 300 13.16 7.37 21.86
#